data_AF-A0A7X1PCT8-F1
#
_entry.id   AF-A0A7X1PCT8-F1
#
_cell.length_a   1.000
_cell.length_b   1.000
_cell.length_c   1.000
_cell.angle_alpha   90.00
_cell.angle_beta   90.00
_cell.angle_gamma   90.00
#
_symmetry.space_group_name_H-M   'P 1'
#
loop_
_entity.id
_entity.type
_entity.pdbx_description
1 polymer ?
#
loop_
_entity_poly.entity_id
_entity_poly.type
_entity_poly.pdbx_seq_one_letter_code
_entity_poly.pdbx_strand_id
1 'polypeptide(L)'
;MPLFGSSRRPKLDGLTKDEEKRRDALNPEVMRRAGERGVEGQAPAAAALLQEKAEEEPRECLWPLLLGWQQMSLNRYSHAIEAFTGVVGRDGSEIRGYYGSGAAYFQAAEAKLNLGPAATDEVVPLGMTVDNMYHEAARNFRRALELATEKSERDELQNAIGAVERALSRKAGRL
;
A
#
# COMPACT_ATOMS: atom_id res chain seq x y z
N MET A 1 -17.22 2.96 -32.21
CA MET A 1 -18.04 3.67 -31.21
C MET A 1 -17.29 3.70 -29.90
N PRO A 2 -17.10 4.84 -29.21
CA PRO A 2 -16.68 4.79 -27.82
C PRO A 2 -17.90 4.35 -27.00
N LEU A 3 -17.94 3.07 -26.61
CA LEU A 3 -19.01 2.47 -25.80
C LEU A 3 -18.69 2.46 -24.29
N PHE A 4 -17.59 3.10 -23.90
CA PHE A 4 -17.02 2.93 -22.57
C PHE A 4 -17.04 4.26 -21.83
N GLY A 5 -17.77 4.26 -20.71
CA GLY A 5 -17.61 5.27 -19.68
C GLY A 5 -16.12 5.40 -19.38
N SER A 6 -15.66 6.64 -19.30
CA SER A 6 -14.28 6.97 -18.94
C SER A 6 -14.00 6.52 -17.51
N SER A 7 -13.70 5.23 -17.31
CA SER A 7 -12.97 4.78 -16.14
C SER A 7 -11.55 5.32 -16.31
N ARG A 8 -11.35 6.59 -15.95
CA ARG A 8 -10.03 7.14 -15.73
C ARG A 8 -9.25 6.13 -14.90
N ARG A 9 -7.99 5.90 -15.26
CA ARG A 9 -7.06 5.09 -14.47
C ARG A 9 -7.19 5.54 -13.00
N PRO A 10 -7.33 4.60 -12.05
CA PRO A 10 -7.39 4.97 -10.66
C PRO A 10 -6.08 5.67 -10.28
N LYS A 11 -6.15 6.64 -9.37
CA LYS A 11 -4.96 7.21 -8.75
C LYS A 11 -4.17 6.12 -8.01
N LEU A 12 -2.95 6.43 -7.59
CA LEU A 12 -2.05 5.48 -6.91
C LEU A 12 -2.67 4.81 -5.67
N ASP A 13 -3.58 5.49 -4.99
CA ASP A 13 -4.36 5.05 -3.83
C ASP A 13 -5.85 4.79 -4.14
N GLY A 14 -6.28 5.07 -5.37
CA GLY A 14 -7.66 5.08 -5.78
C GLY A 14 -8.14 3.74 -6.34
N LEU A 15 -9.46 3.60 -6.43
CA LEU A 15 -10.13 2.52 -7.13
C LEU A 15 -10.84 3.07 -8.36
N THR A 16 -10.97 2.25 -9.40
CA THR A 16 -11.94 2.51 -10.47
C THR A 16 -13.36 2.31 -9.94
N LYS A 17 -14.36 2.89 -10.61
CA LYS A 17 -15.77 2.69 -10.24
C LYS A 17 -16.17 1.21 -10.18
N ASP A 18 -15.61 0.39 -11.07
CA ASP A 18 -15.89 -1.05 -11.09
C ASP A 18 -15.24 -1.76 -9.91
N GLU A 19 -14.02 -1.39 -9.54
CA GLU A 19 -13.34 -1.89 -8.33
C GLU A 19 -14.03 -1.42 -7.06
N GLU A 20 -14.52 -0.17 -6.98
CA GLU A 20 -15.34 0.33 -5.89
C GLU A 20 -16.62 -0.49 -5.75
N LYS A 21 -17.31 -0.76 -6.86
CA LYS A 21 -18.52 -1.59 -6.86
C LYS A 21 -18.23 -3.02 -6.40
N ARG A 22 -17.11 -3.61 -6.82
CA ARG A 22 -16.68 -4.94 -6.36
C ARG A 22 -16.34 -4.95 -4.87
N ARG A 23 -15.64 -3.93 -4.39
CA ARG A 23 -15.36 -3.74 -2.95
C ARG A 23 -16.64 -3.57 -2.15
N ASP A 24 -17.59 -2.79 -2.64
CA ASP A 24 -18.82 -2.51 -1.90
C ASP A 24 -19.77 -3.73 -1.90
N ALA A 25 -19.68 -4.60 -2.91
CA ALA A 25 -20.43 -5.85 -2.96
C ALA A 25 -19.98 -6.90 -1.92
N LEU A 26 -18.75 -6.80 -1.43
CA LEU A 26 -18.13 -7.77 -0.52
C LEU A 26 -18.80 -7.81 0.86
N ASN A 27 -19.17 -6.65 1.38
CA ASN A 27 -20.08 -6.43 2.50
C ASN A 27 -20.18 -4.91 2.68
N PRO A 28 -21.29 -4.27 2.25
CA PRO A 28 -21.39 -2.82 2.20
C PRO A 28 -21.24 -2.15 3.56
N GLU A 29 -21.44 -2.83 4.68
CA GLU A 29 -21.29 -2.22 6.01
C GLU A 29 -19.86 -2.33 6.53
N VAL A 30 -19.24 -3.51 6.39
CA VAL A 30 -17.86 -3.74 6.84
C VAL A 30 -16.86 -2.94 6.00
N MET A 31 -17.05 -2.89 4.68
CA MET A 31 -16.11 -2.20 3.78
C MET A 31 -16.30 -0.67 3.75
N ARG A 32 -17.54 -0.18 3.92
CA ARG A 32 -17.83 1.27 3.94
C ARG A 32 -17.35 1.94 5.23
N ARG A 33 -17.42 1.22 6.36
CA ARG A 33 -16.98 1.72 7.67
C ARG A 33 -15.49 1.50 7.94
N ALA A 34 -14.84 0.54 7.28
CA ALA A 34 -13.38 0.38 7.36
C ALA A 34 -12.59 1.58 6.79
N GLY A 35 -13.22 2.39 5.91
CA GLY A 35 -12.70 3.67 5.43
C GLY A 35 -12.95 4.87 6.35
N GLU A 36 -13.77 4.72 7.40
CA GLU A 36 -14.08 5.78 8.36
C GLU A 36 -13.03 5.79 9.48
N ARG A 37 -12.25 6.88 9.59
CA ARG A 37 -11.35 7.08 10.74
C ARG A 37 -12.18 7.09 12.02
N GLY A 38 -11.90 6.15 12.94
CA GLY A 38 -12.42 6.18 14.31
C GLY A 38 -13.39 5.06 14.71
N VAL A 39 -13.61 4.04 13.87
CA VAL A 39 -14.40 2.86 14.26
C VAL A 39 -13.45 1.71 14.63
N GLU A 40 -13.01 1.69 15.89
CA GLU A 40 -12.18 0.60 16.43
C GLU A 40 -12.92 -0.76 16.34
N GLY A 41 -12.28 -1.77 15.74
CA GLY A 41 -12.77 -3.14 15.69
C GLY A 41 -13.25 -3.66 14.32
N GLN A 42 -13.51 -2.80 13.33
CA GLN A 42 -13.99 -3.25 12.01
C GLN A 42 -12.88 -3.46 10.97
N ALA A 43 -11.73 -2.82 11.17
CA ALA A 43 -10.56 -2.96 10.32
C ALA A 43 -10.00 -4.41 10.27
N PRO A 44 -9.99 -5.20 11.37
CA PRO A 44 -9.59 -6.61 11.31
C PRO A 44 -10.58 -7.51 10.56
N ALA A 45 -11.89 -7.25 10.69
CA ALA A 45 -12.92 -8.02 9.98
C ALA A 45 -12.86 -7.77 8.46
N ALA A 46 -12.62 -6.53 8.05
CA ALA A 46 -12.38 -6.20 6.64
C ALA A 46 -11.12 -6.89 6.10
N ALA A 47 -10.03 -6.93 6.88
CA ALA A 47 -8.81 -7.63 6.47
C ALA A 47 -9.04 -9.14 6.29
N ALA A 48 -9.78 -9.79 7.20
CA ALA A 48 -10.11 -11.21 7.09
C ALA A 48 -10.93 -11.53 5.83
N LEU A 49 -11.96 -10.72 5.54
CA LEU A 49 -12.80 -10.86 4.35
C LEU A 49 -11.99 -10.68 3.05
N LEU A 50 -11.12 -9.67 3.02
CA LEU A 50 -10.25 -9.40 1.87
C LEU A 50 -9.24 -10.52 1.65
N GLN A 51 -8.75 -11.13 2.73
CA GLN A 51 -7.86 -12.27 2.65
C GLN A 51 -8.56 -13.50 2.08
N GLU A 52 -9.76 -13.83 2.57
CA GLU A 52 -10.59 -14.91 2.00
C GLU A 52 -10.81 -14.71 0.50
N LYS A 53 -11.13 -13.48 0.06
CA LYS A 53 -11.28 -13.19 -1.37
C LYS A 53 -9.98 -13.28 -2.17
N ALA A 54 -8.85 -12.89 -1.58
CA ALA A 54 -7.56 -13.05 -2.23
C ALA A 54 -7.18 -14.53 -2.42
N GLU A 55 -7.71 -15.43 -1.58
CA GLU A 55 -7.54 -16.88 -1.67
C GLU A 55 -8.53 -17.52 -2.67
N GLU A 56 -9.79 -17.06 -2.69
CA GLU A 56 -10.80 -17.52 -3.66
C GLU A 56 -10.49 -17.08 -5.10
N GLU A 57 -9.97 -15.87 -5.27
CA GLU A 57 -9.65 -15.27 -6.57
C GLU A 57 -8.14 -14.97 -6.66
N PRO A 58 -7.26 -15.98 -6.72
CA PRO A 58 -5.80 -15.79 -6.59
C PRO A 58 -5.16 -15.05 -7.77
N ARG A 59 -5.87 -14.94 -8.90
CA ARG A 59 -5.44 -14.18 -10.08
C ARG A 59 -5.82 -12.70 -10.00
N GLU A 60 -6.74 -12.35 -9.12
CA GLU A 60 -7.20 -10.97 -8.97
C GLU A 60 -6.17 -10.17 -8.17
N CYS A 61 -5.82 -8.99 -8.69
CA CYS A 61 -4.88 -8.07 -8.04
C CYS A 61 -5.59 -7.10 -7.10
N LEU A 62 -6.90 -6.87 -7.29
CA LEU A 62 -7.69 -5.96 -6.46
C LEU A 62 -7.70 -6.37 -4.97
N TRP A 63 -7.94 -7.65 -4.66
CA TRP A 63 -8.09 -8.11 -3.28
C TRP A 63 -6.83 -7.96 -2.43
N PRO A 64 -5.66 -8.47 -2.84
CA PRO A 64 -4.42 -8.21 -2.12
C PRO A 64 -4.07 -6.71 -2.06
N LEU A 65 -4.44 -5.91 -3.06
CA LEU A 65 -4.24 -4.47 -3.03
C LEU A 65 -5.05 -3.80 -1.91
N LEU A 66 -6.34 -4.09 -1.84
CA LEU A 66 -7.23 -3.62 -0.78
C LEU A 66 -6.78 -4.14 0.59
N LEU A 67 -6.35 -5.40 0.67
CA LEU A 67 -5.81 -5.98 1.90
C LEU A 67 -4.58 -5.20 2.37
N GLY A 68 -3.65 -4.88 1.48
CA GLY A 68 -2.47 -4.08 1.81
C GLY A 68 -2.85 -2.73 2.44
N TRP A 69 -3.78 -1.99 1.82
CA TRP A 69 -4.27 -0.73 2.38
C TRP A 69 -4.98 -0.89 3.72
N GLN A 70 -5.74 -1.98 3.90
CA GLN A 70 -6.39 -2.29 5.16
C GLN A 70 -5.38 -2.63 6.27
N GLN A 71 -4.28 -3.32 5.95
CA GLN A 71 -3.21 -3.60 6.89
C GLN A 71 -2.40 -2.35 7.25
N MET A 72 -2.22 -1.43 6.28
CA MET A 72 -1.63 -0.11 6.54
C MET A 72 -2.43 0.68 7.58
N SER A 73 -3.77 0.70 7.48
CA SER A 73 -4.62 1.41 8.44
C SER A 73 -4.58 0.80 9.85
N LEU A 74 -4.22 -0.48 9.95
CA LEU A 74 -3.98 -1.20 11.19
C LEU A 74 -2.55 -1.07 11.72
N ASN A 75 -1.66 -0.31 11.05
CA ASN A 75 -0.23 -0.24 11.31
C ASN A 75 0.49 -1.60 11.27
N ARG A 76 -0.09 -2.56 10.54
CA ARG A 76 0.46 -3.91 10.33
C ARG A 76 1.34 -3.91 9.08
N TYR A 77 2.42 -3.15 9.10
CA TYR A 77 3.17 -2.87 7.88
C TYR A 77 3.82 -4.12 7.27
N SER A 78 4.19 -5.11 8.08
CA SER A 78 4.70 -6.40 7.59
C SER A 78 3.67 -7.10 6.68
N HIS A 79 2.42 -7.20 7.14
CA HIS A 79 1.33 -7.78 6.36
C HIS A 79 0.97 -6.93 5.14
N ALA A 80 1.03 -5.60 5.26
CA ALA A 80 0.82 -4.71 4.12
C ALA A 80 1.87 -4.93 3.03
N ILE A 81 3.16 -5.05 3.40
CA ILE A 81 4.26 -5.34 2.48
C ILE A 81 4.03 -6.67 1.78
N GLU A 82 3.66 -7.74 2.50
CA GLU A 82 3.35 -9.04 1.91
C GLU A 82 2.21 -8.95 0.88
N ALA A 83 1.13 -8.26 1.23
CA ALA A 83 -0.01 -8.11 0.34
C ALA A 83 0.37 -7.37 -0.95
N PHE A 84 1.05 -6.22 -0.85
CA PHE A 84 1.43 -5.43 -2.02
C PHE A 84 2.53 -6.09 -2.87
N THR A 85 3.52 -6.72 -2.24
CA THR A 85 4.55 -7.47 -2.99
C THR A 85 3.95 -8.70 -3.67
N GLY A 86 2.91 -9.30 -3.09
CA GLY A 86 2.07 -10.31 -3.74
C GLY A 86 1.38 -9.79 -5.00
N VAL A 87 0.88 -8.54 -5.00
CA VAL A 87 0.33 -7.91 -6.22
C VAL A 87 1.39 -7.80 -7.30
N VAL A 88 2.56 -7.24 -6.96
CA VAL A 88 3.67 -7.07 -7.90
C VAL A 88 4.17 -8.41 -8.45
N GLY A 89 4.18 -9.45 -7.62
CA GLY A 89 4.55 -10.81 -8.04
C GLY A 89 3.56 -11.43 -9.03
N ARG A 90 2.28 -11.01 -9.00
CA ARG A 90 1.25 -11.45 -9.94
C ARG A 90 1.26 -10.62 -11.23
N ASP A 91 1.36 -9.30 -11.09
CA ASP A 91 1.42 -8.35 -12.20
C ASP A 91 2.51 -7.30 -11.96
N GLY A 92 3.65 -7.48 -12.64
CA GLY A 92 4.78 -6.55 -12.57
C GLY A 92 4.54 -5.20 -13.28
N SER A 93 3.36 -4.97 -13.84
CA SER A 93 2.93 -3.68 -14.40
C SER A 93 1.92 -2.94 -13.51
N GLU A 94 1.44 -3.57 -12.44
CA GLU A 94 0.50 -2.97 -11.49
C GLU A 94 1.22 -1.93 -10.61
N ILE A 95 1.09 -0.67 -11.00
CA ILE A 95 1.74 0.48 -10.35
C ILE A 95 1.34 0.60 -8.89
N ARG A 96 0.06 0.36 -8.58
CA ARG A 96 -0.46 0.55 -7.23
C ARG A 96 0.15 -0.45 -6.25
N GLY A 97 0.56 -1.64 -6.72
CA GLY A 97 1.32 -2.61 -5.93
C GLY A 97 2.72 -2.11 -5.55
N TYR A 98 3.44 -1.50 -6.49
CA TYR A 98 4.73 -0.86 -6.20
C TYR A 98 4.57 0.35 -5.28
N TYR A 99 3.59 1.21 -5.54
CA TYR A 99 3.33 2.39 -4.70
C TYR A 99 2.97 1.98 -3.27
N GLY A 100 2.03 1.04 -3.11
CA GLY A 100 1.62 0.50 -1.81
C GLY A 100 2.78 -0.15 -1.06
N SER A 101 3.60 -0.96 -1.74
CA SER A 101 4.81 -1.55 -1.14
C SER A 101 5.78 -0.47 -0.65
N GLY A 102 6.02 0.56 -1.48
CA GLY A 102 6.91 1.67 -1.13
C GLY A 102 6.41 2.45 0.11
N ALA A 103 5.11 2.73 0.15
CA ALA A 103 4.47 3.39 1.29
C ALA A 103 4.55 2.55 2.56
N ALA A 104 4.33 1.23 2.44
CA ALA A 104 4.40 0.32 3.57
C ALA A 104 5.81 0.20 4.15
N TYR A 105 6.84 0.06 3.29
CA TYR A 105 8.23 0.09 3.73
C TYR A 105 8.62 1.42 4.39
N PHE A 106 8.16 2.54 3.83
CA PHE A 106 8.45 3.86 4.41
C PHE A 106 7.82 4.01 5.80
N GLN A 107 6.54 3.64 5.97
CA GLN A 107 5.88 3.72 7.26
C GLN A 107 6.43 2.71 8.27
N ALA A 108 6.82 1.51 7.85
CA ALA A 108 7.51 0.54 8.69
C ALA A 108 8.85 1.08 9.21
N ALA A 109 9.60 1.78 8.37
CA ALA A 109 10.86 2.42 8.75
C ALA A 109 10.64 3.52 9.81
N GLU A 110 9.66 4.41 9.58
CA GLU A 110 9.31 5.47 10.52
C GLU A 110 8.81 4.90 11.86
N ALA A 111 7.96 3.87 11.82
CA ALA A 111 7.46 3.20 13.01
C ALA A 111 8.59 2.53 13.79
N LYS A 112 9.52 1.83 13.13
CA LYS A 112 10.70 1.23 13.78
C LYS A 112 11.59 2.29 14.42
N LEU A 113 11.77 3.43 13.76
CA LEU A 113 12.57 4.53 14.28
C LEU A 113 11.94 5.11 15.56
N ASN A 114 10.62 5.26 15.58
CA ASN A 114 9.88 5.82 16.71
C ASN A 114 9.73 4.85 17.89
N LEU A 115 9.47 3.57 17.61
CA LEU A 115 9.24 2.55 18.64
C LEU A 115 10.56 1.93 19.15
N GLY A 116 11.63 2.01 18.37
CA GLY A 116 12.93 1.43 18.73
C GLY A 116 12.82 -0.08 19.02
N PRO A 117 13.35 -0.58 20.15
CA PRO A 117 13.25 -1.99 20.54
C PRO A 117 11.83 -2.49 20.80
N ALA A 118 10.84 -1.61 20.96
CA ALA A 118 9.45 -1.98 21.18
C ALA A 118 8.69 -2.29 19.88
N ALA A 119 9.32 -2.12 18.71
CA ALA A 119 8.73 -2.48 17.43
C ALA A 119 8.56 -4.00 17.34
N THR A 120 7.32 -4.47 17.21
CA THR A 120 7.00 -5.89 17.00
C THR A 120 7.14 -6.28 15.54
N ASP A 121 7.31 -7.57 15.27
CA ASP A 121 7.42 -8.10 13.91
C ASP A 121 6.11 -7.94 13.09
N GLU A 122 4.98 -7.77 13.77
CA GLU A 122 3.69 -7.44 13.15
C GLU A 122 3.69 -6.03 12.55
N VAL A 123 4.40 -5.11 13.19
CA VAL A 123 4.54 -3.71 12.75
C VAL A 123 5.70 -3.56 11.77
N VAL A 124 6.79 -4.30 11.93
CA VAL A 124 8.01 -4.11 11.13
C VAL A 124 8.55 -5.43 10.61
N PRO A 125 8.91 -5.54 9.31
CA PRO A 125 9.48 -6.78 8.79
C PRO A 125 10.68 -7.27 9.58
N LEU A 126 10.66 -8.57 9.93
CA LEU A 126 11.71 -9.23 10.70
C LEU A 126 13.06 -9.11 9.98
N GLY A 127 14.12 -8.81 10.73
CA GLY A 127 15.49 -8.77 10.21
C GLY A 127 15.83 -7.54 9.34
N MET A 128 14.87 -6.65 9.06
CA MET A 128 15.15 -5.43 8.29
C MET A 128 15.61 -4.27 9.18
N THR A 129 16.68 -3.60 8.78
CA THR A 129 17.10 -2.32 9.38
C THR A 129 16.24 -1.17 8.85
N VAL A 130 16.21 -0.04 9.57
CA VAL A 130 15.58 1.21 9.08
C VAL A 130 16.12 1.63 7.71
N ASP A 131 17.44 1.46 7.47
CA ASP A 131 18.03 1.82 6.18
C ASP A 131 17.58 0.90 5.06
N ASN A 132 17.53 -0.42 5.32
CA ASN A 132 17.05 -1.38 4.34
C ASN A 132 15.60 -1.07 3.95
N MET A 133 14.74 -0.72 4.91
CA MET A 133 13.36 -0.35 4.63
C MET A 133 13.25 0.94 3.83
N TYR A 134 14.02 1.99 4.14
CA TYR A 134 14.03 3.20 3.30
C TYR A 134 14.55 2.93 1.89
N HIS A 135 15.57 2.08 1.73
CA HIS A 135 16.06 1.70 0.41
C HIS A 135 15.01 0.93 -0.40
N GLU A 136 14.31 -0.02 0.22
CA GLU A 136 13.20 -0.72 -0.43
C GLU A 136 12.03 0.21 -0.74
N ALA A 137 11.71 1.16 0.14
CA ALA A 137 10.71 2.19 -0.13
C ALA A 137 11.06 3.00 -1.39
N ALA A 138 12.28 3.54 -1.45
CA ALA A 138 12.75 4.31 -2.60
C ALA A 138 12.78 3.47 -3.90
N ARG A 139 13.21 2.20 -3.82
CA ARG A 139 13.21 1.28 -4.96
C ARG A 139 11.80 1.07 -5.51
N ASN A 140 10.83 0.81 -4.64
CA ASN A 140 9.45 0.58 -5.02
C ASN A 140 8.79 1.84 -5.60
N PHE A 141 9.00 3.02 -5.00
CA PHE A 141 8.49 4.26 -5.56
C PHE A 141 9.11 4.61 -6.92
N ARG A 142 10.41 4.37 -7.11
CA ARG A 142 11.06 4.57 -8.42
C ARG A 142 10.48 3.63 -9.47
N ARG A 143 10.21 2.37 -9.10
CA ARG A 143 9.57 1.42 -10.01
C ARG A 143 8.15 1.82 -10.38
N ALA A 144 7.37 2.33 -9.42
CA ALA A 144 6.06 2.92 -9.71
C ALA A 144 6.19 4.15 -10.64
N LEU A 145 7.22 4.98 -10.45
CA LEU A 145 7.47 6.17 -11.27
C LEU A 145 7.84 5.84 -12.73
N GLU A 146 8.56 4.74 -12.95
CA GLU A 146 8.86 4.23 -14.29
C GLU A 146 7.59 3.81 -15.04
N LEU A 147 6.62 3.24 -14.33
CA LEU A 147 5.37 2.77 -14.92
C LEU A 147 4.32 3.89 -15.05
N ALA A 148 4.42 4.94 -14.22
CA ALA A 148 3.45 6.04 -14.17
C ALA A 148 3.51 6.90 -15.43
N THR A 149 2.35 7.01 -16.08
CA THR A 149 2.17 7.78 -17.32
C THR A 149 1.57 9.15 -17.06
N GLU A 150 0.76 9.29 -16.02
CA GLU A 150 0.07 10.54 -15.70
C GLU A 150 0.98 11.48 -14.93
N LYS A 151 1.02 12.77 -15.33
CA LYS A 151 1.88 13.76 -14.68
C LYS A 151 1.62 13.85 -13.18
N SER A 152 0.35 13.87 -12.77
CA SER A 152 -0.02 13.96 -11.35
C SER A 152 0.50 12.79 -10.52
N GLU A 153 0.47 11.57 -11.05
CA GLU A 153 1.00 10.38 -10.36
C GLU A 153 2.52 10.47 -10.24
N ARG A 154 3.18 10.93 -11.31
CA ARG A 154 4.64 11.13 -11.33
C ARG A 154 5.07 12.18 -10.30
N ASP A 155 4.35 13.29 -10.19
CA ASP A 155 4.62 14.34 -9.22
C ASP A 155 4.45 13.82 -7.78
N GLU A 156 3.39 13.05 -7.50
CA GLU A 156 3.19 12.36 -6.21
C GLU A 156 4.34 11.41 -5.87
N LEU A 157 4.77 10.58 -6.83
CA LEU A 157 5.86 9.63 -6.65
C LEU A 157 7.20 10.32 -6.41
N GLN A 158 7.48 11.41 -7.13
CA GLN A 158 8.67 12.22 -6.90
C GLN A 158 8.68 12.83 -5.49
N ASN A 159 7.53 13.31 -5.01
CA ASN A 159 7.40 13.81 -3.65
C ASN A 159 7.64 12.70 -2.61
N ALA A 160 7.09 11.50 -2.85
CA ALA A 160 7.31 10.34 -1.99
C ALA A 160 8.79 9.94 -1.94
N ILE A 161 9.47 9.84 -3.09
CA ILE A 161 10.91 9.57 -3.17
C ILE A 161 11.71 10.63 -2.40
N GLY A 162 11.39 11.92 -2.60
CA GLY A 162 12.04 13.00 -1.87
C GLY A 162 11.82 12.93 -0.36
N ALA A 163 10.67 12.44 0.10
CA ALA A 163 10.41 12.21 1.52
C ALA A 163 11.32 11.12 2.10
N VAL A 164 11.51 10.01 1.37
CA VAL A 164 12.45 8.94 1.76
C VAL A 164 13.89 9.46 1.82
N GLU A 165 14.32 10.23 0.81
CA GLU A 165 15.68 10.78 0.75
C GLU A 165 15.98 11.77 1.88
N ARG A 166 14.99 12.59 2.26
CA ARG A 166 15.09 13.45 3.45
C ARG A 166 15.18 12.64 4.74
N ALA A 167 14.38 11.58 4.88
CA ALA A 167 14.42 10.71 6.06
C ALA A 167 15.79 10.03 6.23
N LEU A 168 16.35 9.48 5.14
CA LEU A 168 17.71 8.94 5.10
C LEU A 168 18.77 9.99 5.48
N SER A 169 18.65 11.21 4.94
CA SER A 169 19.61 12.28 5.21
C SER A 169 19.58 12.74 6.68
N ARG A 170 18.39 12.88 7.27
CA ARG A 170 18.23 13.18 8.70
C ARG A 170 18.89 12.12 9.57
N LYS A 171 18.64 10.84 9.27
CA LYS A 171 19.21 9.73 10.03
C LYS A 171 20.74 9.70 9.94
N ALA A 172 21.31 10.06 8.78
CA ALA A 172 22.75 10.15 8.58
C ALA A 172 23.41 11.37 9.26
N GLY A 173 22.65 12.22 9.96
CA GLY A 173 23.15 13.44 10.60
C GLY A 173 23.60 14.50 9.59
N ARG A 174 23.01 14.52 8.39
CA ARG A 174 23.40 15.40 7.27
C ARG A 174 22.44 16.60 7.06
N LEU A 175 21.50 16.80 7.98
CA LEU A 175 20.52 17.89 8.04
C LEU A 175 20.36 18.32 9.50
#